data_AF-A0A2H5YXG9-F1
#
_entry.id   AF-A0A2H5YXG9-F1
#
_cell.length_a   1.000
_cell.length_b   1.000
_cell.length_c   1.000
_cell.angle_alpha   90.00
_cell.angle_beta   90.00
_cell.angle_gamma   90.00
#
_symmetry.space_group_name_H-M   'P 1'
#
loop_
_entity.id
_entity.type
_entity.pdbx_description
1 polymer ?
#
loop_
_entity_poly.entity_id
_entity_poly.type
_entity_poly.pdbx_seq_one_letter_code
_entity_poly.pdbx_strand_id
1 'polypeptide(L)'
;MSADLVAAVRSAVESTLREQHDVLREFVRGLTPNVLNWSPGPEMNSIAVLVGHLLDAERYLVAAALGETIERDRERWFRYEAPSDTALLDLIDQVERETLGRLARLTAETLVQEFSPPNDRLGRRFTGLRWLLHAIQHNREHIGQALLTRQLAEQRGIG
;
A
#
# COMPACT_ATOMS: atom_id res chain seq x y z
N MET A 1 22.67 -16.78 -0.73
CA MET A 1 21.43 -17.13 0.00
C MET A 1 20.88 -18.41 -0.60
N SER A 2 20.44 -19.40 0.19
CA SER A 2 19.87 -20.64 -0.38
C SER A 2 18.53 -20.36 -1.08
N ALA A 3 18.16 -21.18 -2.06
CA ALA A 3 16.88 -21.08 -2.75
C ALA A 3 15.70 -21.18 -1.78
N ASP A 4 15.82 -22.03 -0.75
CA ASP A 4 14.80 -22.19 0.29
C ASP A 4 14.57 -20.90 1.08
N LEU A 5 15.63 -20.14 1.38
CA LEU A 5 15.49 -18.87 2.10
C LEU A 5 14.83 -17.79 1.24
N VAL A 6 15.14 -17.73 -0.06
CA VAL A 6 14.45 -16.82 -1.00
C VAL A 6 12.96 -17.17 -1.05
N ALA A 7 12.63 -18.45 -1.18
CA ALA A 7 11.25 -18.92 -1.20
C ALA A 7 10.50 -18.60 0.10
N ALA A 8 11.14 -18.79 1.26
CA ALA A 8 10.58 -18.46 2.56
C ALA A 8 10.32 -16.95 2.71
N VAL A 9 11.28 -16.11 2.32
CA VAL A 9 11.12 -14.63 2.35
C VAL A 9 9.99 -14.20 1.44
N ARG A 10 9.94 -14.70 0.19
CA ARG A 10 8.87 -14.39 -0.75
C ARG A 10 7.51 -14.79 -0.18
N SER A 11 7.38 -16.02 0.32
CA SER A 11 6.13 -16.52 0.90
C SER A 11 5.67 -15.67 2.09
N ALA A 12 6.59 -15.26 2.97
CA ALA A 12 6.26 -14.44 4.13
C ALA A 12 5.80 -13.02 3.74
N VAL A 13 6.46 -12.40 2.75
CA VAL A 13 6.07 -11.09 2.24
C VAL A 13 4.71 -11.17 1.52
N GLU A 14 4.53 -12.18 0.66
CA GLU A 14 3.26 -12.41 -0.04
C GLU A 14 2.10 -12.61 0.94
N SER A 15 2.24 -13.50 1.94
CA SER A 15 1.17 -13.73 2.91
C SER A 15 0.86 -12.49 3.73
N THR A 16 1.89 -11.76 4.18
CA THR A 16 1.71 -10.53 4.97
C THR A 16 0.98 -9.45 4.17
N LEU A 17 1.32 -9.25 2.89
CA LEU A 17 0.64 -8.27 2.05
C LEU A 17 -0.77 -8.72 1.69
N ARG A 18 -1.02 -10.02 1.44
CA ARG A 18 -2.38 -10.55 1.25
C ARG A 18 -3.27 -10.29 2.45
N GLU A 19 -2.79 -10.57 3.66
CA GLU A 19 -3.52 -10.26 4.89
C GLU A 19 -3.86 -8.77 5.01
N GLN A 20 -2.98 -7.87 4.56
CA GLN A 20 -3.24 -6.43 4.57
C GLN A 20 -4.29 -6.03 3.52
N HIS A 21 -4.22 -6.60 2.31
CA HIS A 21 -5.25 -6.41 1.28
C HIS A 21 -6.61 -6.92 1.75
N ASP A 22 -6.67 -8.07 2.42
CA ASP A 22 -7.91 -8.62 2.96
C ASP A 22 -8.51 -7.71 4.05
N VAL A 23 -7.67 -7.21 4.96
CA VAL A 23 -8.09 -6.19 5.93
C VAL A 23 -8.65 -4.94 5.24
N LEU A 24 -8.00 -4.46 4.18
CA LEU A 24 -8.49 -3.31 3.41
C LEU A 24 -9.84 -3.60 2.74
N ARG A 25 -10.01 -4.79 2.13
CA ARG A 25 -11.28 -5.19 1.51
C ARG A 25 -12.42 -5.24 2.53
N GLU A 26 -12.19 -5.89 3.66
CA GLU A 26 -13.17 -5.98 4.74
C GLU A 26 -13.51 -4.59 5.29
N PHE A 27 -12.50 -3.72 5.40
CA PHE A 27 -12.66 -2.38 5.93
C PHE A 27 -13.49 -1.46 5.02
N VAL A 28 -13.26 -1.48 3.71
CA VAL A 28 -13.95 -0.57 2.77
C VAL A 28 -15.32 -1.06 2.32
N ARG A 29 -15.59 -2.37 2.40
CA ARG A 29 -16.82 -2.98 1.90
C ARG A 29 -18.05 -2.39 2.58
N GLY A 30 -18.99 -1.93 1.77
CA GLY A 30 -20.26 -1.35 2.22
C GLY A 30 -20.17 0.08 2.73
N LEU A 31 -18.99 0.72 2.72
CA LEU A 31 -18.87 2.14 3.05
C LEU A 31 -19.45 3.00 1.94
N THR A 32 -20.23 4.00 2.32
CA THR A 32 -20.79 4.97 1.37
C THR A 32 -19.71 5.95 0.90
N PRO A 33 -19.87 6.58 -0.28
CA PRO A 33 -18.96 7.65 -0.73
C PRO A 33 -18.85 8.80 0.28
N ASN A 34 -19.92 9.07 1.04
CA ASN A 34 -19.89 10.08 2.10
C ASN A 34 -18.89 9.73 3.19
N VAL A 35 -18.90 8.49 3.70
CA VAL A 35 -17.91 8.02 4.69
C VAL A 35 -16.50 7.93 4.09
N LEU A 36 -16.37 7.39 2.87
CA LEU A 36 -15.08 7.20 2.23
C LEU A 36 -14.32 8.52 2.02
N ASN A 37 -15.04 9.59 1.68
CA ASN A 37 -14.46 10.88 1.32
C ASN A 37 -14.49 11.91 2.45
N TRP A 38 -15.09 11.58 3.59
CA TRP A 38 -15.07 12.45 4.75
C TRP A 38 -13.68 12.53 5.38
N SER A 39 -13.25 13.75 5.72
CA SER A 39 -12.02 14.02 6.46
C SER A 39 -12.33 14.57 7.86
N PRO A 40 -11.62 14.13 8.93
CA PRO A 40 -11.90 14.62 10.27
C PRO A 40 -11.50 16.10 10.50
N GLY A 41 -10.62 16.65 9.67
CA GLY A 41 -10.19 18.05 9.75
C GLY A 41 -9.27 18.47 8.59
N PRO A 42 -8.88 19.75 8.51
CA PRO A 42 -8.18 20.33 7.35
C PRO A 42 -6.83 19.70 6.98
N GLU A 43 -6.12 19.10 7.93
CA GLU A 43 -4.81 18.44 7.72
C GLU A 43 -4.89 16.92 7.84
N MET A 44 -6.11 16.37 7.84
CA MET A 44 -6.36 14.95 8.00
C MET A 44 -6.89 14.37 6.69
N ASN A 45 -6.46 13.15 6.41
CA ASN A 45 -6.84 12.45 5.18
C ASN A 45 -8.14 11.67 5.37
N SER A 46 -8.95 11.64 4.32
CA SER A 46 -10.10 10.75 4.22
C SER A 46 -9.65 9.29 4.08
N ILE A 47 -10.59 8.36 4.24
CA ILE A 47 -10.35 6.94 3.99
C ILE A 47 -9.90 6.71 2.54
N ALA A 48 -10.56 7.36 1.58
CA ALA A 48 -10.22 7.24 0.16
C ALA A 48 -8.78 7.68 -0.12
N VAL A 49 -8.34 8.81 0.45
CA VAL A 49 -6.96 9.30 0.32
C VAL A 49 -5.97 8.31 0.95
N LEU A 50 -6.24 7.81 2.16
CA LEU A 50 -5.35 6.88 2.87
C LEU A 50 -5.18 5.55 2.12
N VAL A 51 -6.28 4.94 1.67
CA VAL A 51 -6.26 3.67 0.93
C VAL A 51 -5.58 3.85 -0.43
N GLY A 52 -5.92 4.89 -1.18
CA GLY A 52 -5.31 5.17 -2.46
C GLY A 52 -3.80 5.45 -2.36
N HIS A 53 -3.40 6.27 -1.37
CA HIS A 53 -1.99 6.57 -1.10
C HIS A 53 -1.19 5.33 -0.70
N LEU A 54 -1.74 4.51 0.18
CA LEU A 54 -1.15 3.25 0.62
C LEU A 54 -0.86 2.35 -0.59
N LEU A 55 -1.86 2.08 -1.41
CA LEU A 55 -1.74 1.14 -2.53
C LEU A 55 -0.74 1.64 -3.59
N ASP A 56 -0.71 2.94 -3.85
CA ASP A 56 0.28 3.57 -4.73
C ASP A 56 1.71 3.50 -4.17
N ALA A 57 1.86 3.70 -2.86
CA ALA A 57 3.14 3.56 -2.19
C ALA A 57 3.62 2.11 -2.19
N GLU A 58 2.74 1.13 -1.96
CA GLU A 58 3.07 -0.30 -2.06
C GLU A 58 3.65 -0.63 -3.44
N ARG A 59 2.94 -0.28 -4.52
CA ARG A 59 3.41 -0.51 -5.90
C ARG A 59 4.82 0.04 -6.10
N TYR A 60 5.06 1.26 -5.64
CA TYR A 60 6.35 1.92 -5.72
C TYR A 60 7.44 1.21 -4.91
N LEU A 61 7.17 0.87 -3.65
CA LEU A 61 8.13 0.25 -2.75
C LEU A 61 8.49 -1.19 -3.17
N VAL A 62 7.51 -1.94 -3.67
CA VAL A 62 7.73 -3.29 -4.21
C VAL A 62 8.52 -3.24 -5.53
N ALA A 63 8.26 -2.25 -6.40
CA ALA A 63 9.08 -2.01 -7.59
C ALA A 63 10.53 -1.65 -7.22
N ALA A 64 10.72 -0.78 -6.22
CA ALA A 64 12.03 -0.40 -5.71
C ALA A 64 12.83 -1.60 -5.19
N ALA A 65 12.17 -2.60 -4.62
CA ALA A 65 12.81 -3.84 -4.16
C ALA A 65 13.41 -4.70 -5.30
N LEU A 66 13.02 -4.44 -6.55
CA LEU A 66 13.53 -5.07 -7.76
C LEU A 66 14.43 -4.12 -8.57
N GLY A 67 14.70 -2.92 -8.07
CA GLY A 67 15.41 -1.88 -8.82
C GLY A 67 14.60 -1.28 -9.97
N GLU A 68 13.29 -1.48 -9.99
CA GLU A 68 12.41 -0.99 -11.05
C GLU A 68 11.96 0.44 -10.78
N THR A 69 11.77 1.20 -11.86
CA THR A 69 11.10 2.50 -11.82
C THR A 69 9.72 2.36 -12.40
N ILE A 70 8.72 2.88 -11.70
CA ILE A 70 7.34 2.96 -12.18
C ILE A 70 6.91 4.42 -12.28
N GLU A 71 5.97 4.69 -13.17
CA GLU A 71 5.27 5.97 -13.17
C GLU A 71 4.43 6.11 -11.90
N ARG A 72 4.56 7.26 -11.25
CA ARG A 72 3.87 7.54 -10.00
C ARG A 72 3.48 9.01 -9.91
N ASP A 73 2.19 9.27 -9.88
CA ASP A 73 1.64 10.55 -9.45
C ASP A 73 1.18 10.41 -8.00
N ARG A 74 2.06 10.78 -7.07
CA ARG A 74 1.74 10.75 -5.64
C ARG A 74 0.68 11.79 -5.27
N GLU A 75 0.71 12.95 -5.92
CA GLU A 75 -0.09 14.10 -5.51
C GLU A 75 -1.57 13.94 -5.89
N ARG A 76 -1.89 13.15 -6.93
CA ARG A 76 -3.29 12.80 -7.24
C ARG A 76 -4.00 12.14 -6.07
N TRP A 77 -3.29 11.32 -5.29
CA TRP A 77 -3.91 10.54 -4.21
C TRP A 77 -4.33 11.41 -3.03
N PHE A 78 -3.69 12.56 -2.81
CA PHE A 78 -4.10 13.54 -1.80
C PHE A 78 -5.36 14.33 -2.19
N ARG A 79 -5.85 14.16 -3.41
CA ARG A 79 -7.10 14.75 -3.93
C ARG A 79 -8.10 13.69 -4.38
N TYR A 80 -7.84 12.43 -4.05
CA TYR A 80 -8.66 11.33 -4.54
C TYR A 80 -9.96 11.23 -3.76
N GLU A 81 -11.07 11.19 -4.51
CA GLU A 81 -12.39 10.89 -4.00
C GLU A 81 -12.86 9.56 -4.59
N ALA A 82 -13.21 8.62 -3.72
CA ALA A 82 -13.74 7.33 -4.12
C ALA A 82 -15.22 7.46 -4.48
N PRO A 83 -15.65 7.11 -5.71
CA PRO A 83 -17.05 7.18 -6.11
C PRO A 83 -17.90 6.08 -5.49
N SER A 84 -17.29 5.00 -4.99
CA SER A 84 -17.92 3.87 -4.31
C SER A 84 -16.88 3.04 -3.57
N ASP A 85 -17.34 2.15 -2.68
CA ASP A 85 -16.52 1.09 -2.11
C ASP A 85 -15.96 0.15 -3.19
N THR A 86 -16.76 -0.15 -4.21
CA THR A 86 -16.38 -1.02 -5.34
C THR A 86 -15.16 -0.46 -6.08
N ALA A 87 -15.07 0.86 -6.27
CA ALA A 87 -13.90 1.47 -6.90
C ALA A 87 -12.61 1.27 -6.07
N LEU A 88 -12.70 1.27 -4.74
CA LEU A 88 -11.56 0.95 -3.88
C LEU A 88 -11.25 -0.56 -3.87
N LEU A 89 -12.27 -1.42 -3.88
CA LEU A 89 -12.10 -2.87 -3.99
C LEU A 89 -11.38 -3.26 -5.29
N ASP A 90 -11.79 -2.68 -6.41
CA ASP A 90 -11.15 -2.90 -7.72
C ASP A 90 -9.69 -2.43 -7.72
N LEU A 91 -9.41 -1.30 -7.07
CA LEU A 91 -8.05 -0.79 -6.91
C LEU A 91 -7.18 -1.71 -6.04
N ILE A 92 -7.71 -2.22 -4.93
CA ILE A 92 -7.04 -3.20 -4.06
C ILE A 92 -6.71 -4.46 -4.86
N ASP A 93 -7.68 -4.99 -5.60
CA ASP A 93 -7.51 -6.19 -6.43
C ASP A 93 -6.47 -6.00 -7.55
N GLN A 94 -6.46 -4.81 -8.18
CA GLN A 94 -5.45 -4.46 -9.17
C GLN A 94 -4.05 -4.44 -8.55
N VAL A 95 -3.88 -3.71 -7.45
CA VAL A 95 -2.57 -3.55 -6.79
C VAL A 95 -2.06 -4.88 -6.28
N GLU A 96 -2.91 -5.72 -5.67
CA GLU A 96 -2.49 -7.04 -5.21
C GLU A 96 -1.95 -7.89 -6.37
N ARG A 97 -2.68 -7.95 -7.51
CA ARG A 97 -2.20 -8.69 -8.70
C ARG A 97 -0.85 -8.18 -9.19
N GLU A 98 -0.68 -6.87 -9.26
CA GLU A 98 0.57 -6.24 -9.66
C GLU A 98 1.72 -6.55 -8.70
N THR A 99 1.47 -6.44 -7.40
CA THR A 99 2.43 -6.72 -6.33
C THR A 99 2.88 -8.17 -6.37
N LEU A 100 1.95 -9.12 -6.41
CA LEU A 100 2.27 -10.55 -6.48
C LEU A 100 3.06 -10.91 -7.75
N GLY A 101 2.72 -10.31 -8.89
CA GLY A 101 3.48 -10.47 -10.12
C GLY A 101 4.94 -9.97 -10.00
N ARG A 102 5.19 -8.93 -9.19
CA ARG A 102 6.55 -8.48 -8.87
C ARG A 102 7.25 -9.43 -7.90
N LEU A 103 6.60 -9.82 -6.81
CA LEU A 103 7.17 -10.71 -5.79
C LEU A 103 7.59 -12.07 -6.37
N ALA A 104 6.87 -12.58 -7.37
CA ALA A 104 7.22 -13.79 -8.09
C ALA A 104 8.62 -13.74 -8.75
N ARG A 105 9.14 -12.55 -9.04
CA ARG A 105 10.44 -12.31 -9.70
C ARG A 105 11.58 -12.03 -8.72
N LEU A 106 11.33 -12.07 -7.41
CA LEU A 106 12.38 -11.91 -6.40
C LEU A 106 13.45 -13.00 -6.54
N THR A 107 14.70 -12.58 -6.48
CA THR A 107 15.86 -13.47 -6.45
C THR A 107 16.69 -13.20 -5.20
N ALA A 108 17.67 -14.09 -4.94
CA ALA A 108 18.64 -13.83 -3.88
C ALA A 108 19.41 -12.52 -4.11
N GLU A 109 19.71 -12.19 -5.36
CA GLU A 109 20.44 -10.98 -5.74
C GLU A 109 19.63 -9.72 -5.47
N THR A 110 18.36 -9.66 -5.93
CA THR A 110 17.50 -8.50 -5.70
C THR A 110 17.26 -8.26 -4.22
N LEU A 111 17.17 -9.31 -3.40
CA LEU A 111 16.94 -9.18 -1.97
C LEU A 111 18.10 -8.52 -1.21
N VAL A 112 19.35 -8.71 -1.66
CA VAL A 112 20.55 -8.18 -0.99
C VAL A 112 21.13 -6.94 -1.67
N GLN A 113 20.86 -6.74 -2.96
CA GLN A 113 21.31 -5.56 -3.68
C GLN A 113 20.63 -4.31 -3.16
N GLU A 114 21.41 -3.23 -3.06
CA GLU A 114 20.89 -1.91 -2.72
C GLU A 114 20.37 -1.17 -3.95
N PHE A 115 19.17 -0.60 -3.80
CA PHE A 115 18.53 0.22 -4.82
C PHE A 115 18.27 1.62 -4.29
N SER A 116 18.43 2.60 -5.18
CA SER A 116 18.12 4.01 -4.96
C SER A 116 17.22 4.48 -6.11
N PRO A 117 15.88 4.30 -6.01
CA PRO A 117 14.96 4.66 -7.07
C PRO A 117 15.08 6.16 -7.41
N PRO A 118 15.08 6.55 -8.70
CA PRO A 118 15.37 7.92 -9.12
C PRO A 118 14.36 8.95 -8.59
N ASN A 119 13.13 8.52 -8.30
CA ASN A 119 12.05 9.38 -7.82
C ASN A 119 11.88 9.37 -6.29
N ASP A 120 12.87 8.84 -5.55
CA ASP A 120 12.85 8.85 -4.10
C ASP A 120 13.21 10.24 -3.54
N ARG A 121 12.21 10.97 -3.04
CA ARG A 121 12.39 12.34 -2.50
C ARG A 121 13.35 12.42 -1.31
N LEU A 122 13.62 11.30 -0.63
CA LEU A 122 14.49 11.24 0.55
C LEU A 122 15.89 10.71 0.22
N GLY A 123 16.18 10.43 -1.06
CA GLY A 123 17.47 9.88 -1.49
C GLY A 123 17.81 8.54 -0.82
N ARG A 124 16.78 7.75 -0.48
CA ARG A 124 16.96 6.50 0.27
C ARG A 124 17.62 5.45 -0.60
N ARG A 125 18.58 4.75 0.01
CA ARG A 125 19.28 3.61 -0.56
C ARG A 125 19.15 2.44 0.40
N PHE A 126 18.42 1.41 -0.01
CA PHE A 126 18.12 0.24 0.81
C PHE A 126 18.26 -1.05 0.00
N THR A 127 18.52 -2.16 0.70
CA THR A 127 18.43 -3.49 0.09
C THR A 127 17.00 -3.79 -0.37
N GLY A 128 16.84 -4.68 -1.36
CA GLY A 128 15.51 -5.10 -1.79
C GLY A 128 14.65 -5.62 -0.64
N LEU A 129 15.22 -6.41 0.28
CA LEU A 129 14.52 -6.87 1.48
C LEU A 129 14.06 -5.69 2.35
N ARG A 130 14.89 -4.66 2.54
CA ARG A 130 14.51 -3.50 3.36
C ARG A 130 13.40 -2.66 2.70
N TRP A 131 13.36 -2.58 1.37
CA TRP A 131 12.24 -1.97 0.64
C TRP A 131 10.93 -2.76 0.83
N LEU A 132 10.95 -4.09 0.82
CA LEU A 132 9.76 -4.91 1.09
C LEU A 132 9.24 -4.73 2.52
N LEU A 133 10.14 -4.70 3.52
CA LEU A 133 9.76 -4.40 4.90
C LEU A 133 9.16 -3.00 5.04
N HIS A 134 9.62 -2.05 4.23
CA HIS A 134 9.06 -0.70 4.20
C HIS A 134 7.62 -0.70 3.67
N ALA A 135 7.34 -1.44 2.59
CA ALA A 135 5.98 -1.57 2.08
C ALA A 135 5.02 -2.11 3.15
N ILE A 136 5.41 -3.20 3.82
CA ILE A 136 4.63 -3.81 4.92
C ILE A 136 4.38 -2.81 6.06
N GLN A 137 5.41 -2.07 6.48
CA GLN A 137 5.29 -1.10 7.56
C GLN A 137 4.38 0.08 7.17
N HIS A 138 4.60 0.64 5.98
CA HIS A 138 3.85 1.79 5.45
C HIS A 138 2.36 1.47 5.33
N ASN A 139 2.04 0.29 4.83
CA ASN A 139 0.67 -0.19 4.76
C ASN A 139 0.01 -0.29 6.13
N ARG A 140 0.66 -0.93 7.12
CA ARG A 140 0.08 -1.07 8.46
C ARG A 140 -0.14 0.28 9.14
N GLU A 141 0.75 1.24 8.95
CA GLU A 141 0.59 2.59 9.47
C GLU A 141 -0.69 3.25 8.91
N HIS A 142 -0.88 3.22 7.60
CA HIS A 142 -2.03 3.85 6.96
C HIS A 142 -3.35 3.08 7.17
N ILE A 143 -3.30 1.74 7.30
CA ILE A 143 -4.47 0.96 7.76
C ILE A 143 -4.91 1.43 9.15
N GLY A 144 -3.96 1.62 10.08
CA GLY A 144 -4.27 2.13 11.41
C GLY A 144 -4.89 3.53 11.38
N GLN A 145 -4.35 4.42 10.55
CA GLN A 145 -4.92 5.76 10.35
C GLN A 145 -6.33 5.70 9.75
N ALA A 146 -6.59 4.84 8.77
CA ALA A 146 -7.90 4.71 8.14
C ALA A 146 -8.96 4.17 9.12
N LEU A 147 -8.59 3.20 9.95
CA LEU A 147 -9.43 2.69 11.03
C LEU A 147 -9.83 3.81 12.02
N LEU A 148 -8.88 4.64 12.44
CA LEU A 148 -9.16 5.79 13.31
C LEU A 148 -10.05 6.84 12.61
N THR A 149 -9.80 7.15 11.33
CA THR A 149 -10.66 8.05 10.56
C THR A 149 -12.10 7.54 10.50
N ARG A 150 -12.31 6.23 10.29
CA ARG A 150 -13.64 5.62 10.32
C ARG A 150 -14.31 5.78 11.69
N GLN A 151 -13.61 5.48 12.78
CA GLN A 151 -14.16 5.63 14.13
C GLN A 151 -14.56 7.09 14.42
N LEU A 152 -13.79 8.07 13.95
CA LEU A 152 -14.12 9.48 14.07
C LEU A 152 -15.35 9.87 13.23
N ALA A 153 -15.50 9.29 12.04
CA ALA A 153 -16.67 9.48 11.19
C ALA A 153 -17.93 8.96 11.89
N GLU A 154 -17.86 7.74 12.43
CA GLU A 154 -18.95 7.11 13.20
C GLU A 154 -19.33 7.95 14.44
N GLN A 155 -18.36 8.45 15.20
CA GLN A 155 -18.60 9.36 16.34
C GLN A 155 -19.27 10.68 15.94
N ARG A 156 -19.04 11.14 14.71
CA ARG A 156 -19.66 12.36 14.15
C ARG A 156 -21.00 12.09 13.46
N GLY A 157 -21.46 10.84 13.44
CA GLY A 157 -22.72 10.45 12.79
C GLY A 157 -22.65 10.48 11.26
N ILE A 158 -21.45 10.32 10.69
CA ILE A 158 -21.26 10.23 9.24
C ILE A 158 -21.54 8.77 8.81
N GLY A 159 -22.56 8.59 7.98
CA GLY A 159 -22.95 7.32 7.37
C GLY A 159 -22.97 7.38 5.86
#